data_AF-A0A7C7VJS2-F1
#
_entry.id   AF-A0A7C7VJS2-F1
#
_cell.length_a   1.000
_cell.length_b   1.000
_cell.length_c   1.000
_cell.angle_alpha   90.00
_cell.angle_beta   90.00
_cell.angle_gamma   90.00
#
_symmetry.space_group_name_H-M   'P 1'
#
loop_
_entity.id
_entity.type
_entity.pdbx_description
1 polymer ?
#
loop_
_entity_poly.entity_id
_entity_poly.type
_entity_poly.pdbx_seq_one_letter_code
_entity_poly.pdbx_strand_id
1 'polypeptide(L)'
;MANESSDEKTSEIELLRSICEEAKKQKRITGSQIIRLHNTFGERFNKAWKAVLDGRVKRYRFKPSGRIVWIVVGKKRDYLVMPKVDFCSCD
;
A
#
# COMPACT_ATOMS: atom_id res chain seq x y z
N MET A 1 -20.47 -20.57 -11.35
CA MET A 1 -20.64 -19.56 -10.28
C MET A 1 -19.23 -19.17 -9.81
N ALA A 2 -18.62 -18.18 -10.45
CA ALA A 2 -17.31 -17.65 -10.07
C ALA A 2 -17.20 -16.24 -10.65
N ASN A 3 -17.63 -15.22 -9.92
CA ASN A 3 -17.39 -13.82 -10.30
C ASN A 3 -17.31 -12.84 -9.11
N GLU A 4 -17.24 -13.30 -7.86
CA GLU A 4 -17.21 -12.39 -6.69
C GLU A 4 -15.79 -11.91 -6.33
N SER A 5 -14.72 -12.61 -6.74
CA SER A 5 -13.34 -12.29 -6.31
C SER A 5 -12.69 -11.07 -6.99
N SER A 6 -13.18 -10.64 -8.16
CA SER A 6 -12.62 -9.53 -8.93
C SER A 6 -13.21 -8.17 -8.57
N ASP A 7 -14.50 -8.14 -8.20
CA ASP A 7 -15.21 -6.91 -7.85
C ASP A 7 -14.76 -6.35 -6.49
N GLU A 8 -14.52 -7.23 -5.52
CA GLU A 8 -14.08 -6.83 -4.17
C GLU A 8 -12.71 -6.14 -4.19
N LYS A 9 -11.74 -6.69 -4.95
CA LYS A 9 -10.40 -6.08 -5.11
C LYS A 9 -10.45 -4.72 -5.82
N THR A 10 -11.36 -4.56 -6.77
CA THR A 10 -11.55 -3.28 -7.47
C THR A 10 -12.07 -2.22 -6.49
N SER A 11 -13.03 -2.59 -5.63
CA SER A 11 -13.57 -1.70 -4.60
C SER A 11 -12.53 -1.26 -3.56
N GLU A 12 -11.64 -2.17 -3.13
CA GLU A 12 -10.55 -1.85 -2.20
C GLU A 12 -9.58 -0.82 -2.79
N ILE A 13 -9.18 -1.03 -4.05
CA ILE A 13 -8.24 -0.14 -4.75
C ILE A 13 -8.85 1.25 -4.94
N GLU A 14 -10.13 1.34 -5.30
CA GLU A 14 -10.85 2.60 -5.46
C GLU A 14 -10.95 3.36 -4.14
N LEU A 15 -11.31 2.67 -3.04
CA LEU A 15 -11.34 3.27 -1.72
C LEU A 15 -9.96 3.81 -1.31
N LEU A 16 -8.91 3.01 -1.47
CA LEU A 16 -7.54 3.42 -1.14
C LEU A 16 -7.12 4.64 -1.95
N ARG A 17 -7.47 4.68 -3.24
CA ARG A 17 -7.18 5.81 -4.14
C ARG A 17 -7.87 7.08 -3.67
N SER A 18 -9.18 7.02 -3.42
CA SER A 18 -9.99 8.14 -2.91
C SER A 18 -9.39 8.71 -1.62
N ILE A 19 -9.10 7.86 -0.63
CA ILE A 19 -8.54 8.30 0.65
C ILE A 19 -7.15 8.92 0.47
N CYS A 20 -6.30 8.34 -0.39
CA CYS A 20 -4.98 8.91 -0.68
C CYS A 20 -5.08 10.29 -1.34
N GLU A 21 -6.05 10.52 -2.22
CA GLU A 21 -6.27 11.81 -2.88
C GLU A 21 -6.75 12.88 -1.89
N GLU A 22 -7.70 12.54 -1.01
CA GLU A 22 -8.14 13.41 0.08
C GLU A 22 -6.99 13.78 1.02
N ALA A 23 -6.22 12.78 1.46
CA ALA A 23 -5.08 12.98 2.36
C ALA A 23 -3.98 13.84 1.73
N LYS A 24 -3.72 13.71 0.42
CA LYS A 24 -2.80 14.58 -0.33
C LYS A 24 -3.26 16.04 -0.31
N LYS A 25 -4.55 16.30 -0.54
CA LYS A 25 -5.13 17.65 -0.49
C LYS A 25 -4.99 18.28 0.91
N GLN A 26 -5.19 17.48 1.95
CA GLN A 26 -5.10 17.92 3.35
C GLN A 26 -3.68 17.91 3.91
N LYS A 27 -2.71 17.35 3.17
CA LYS A 27 -1.32 17.07 3.60
C LYS A 27 -1.20 16.24 4.89
N ARG A 28 -2.24 15.50 5.24
CA ARG A 28 -2.31 14.63 6.43
C ARG A 28 -3.34 13.54 6.25
N ILE A 29 -3.16 12.43 6.96
CA ILE A 29 -4.17 11.37 7.08
C ILE A 29 -4.94 11.59 8.39
N THR A 30 -6.28 11.57 8.31
CA THR A 30 -7.14 11.81 9.48
C THR A 30 -7.48 10.51 10.21
N GLY A 31 -7.93 10.61 11.47
CA GLY A 31 -8.40 9.44 12.22
C GLY A 31 -9.57 8.72 11.54
N SER A 32 -10.50 9.47 10.92
CA SER A 32 -11.62 8.87 10.18
C SER A 32 -11.15 8.09 8.94
N GLN A 33 -10.13 8.57 8.25
CA GLN A 33 -9.50 7.85 7.12
C GLN A 33 -8.78 6.58 7.60
N ILE A 34 -8.08 6.64 8.73
CA ILE A 34 -7.43 5.46 9.35
C ILE A 34 -8.48 4.40 9.70
N ILE A 35 -9.59 4.79 10.32
CA ILE A 35 -10.68 3.87 10.68
C ILE A 35 -11.29 3.24 9.42
N ARG A 36 -11.55 4.02 8.36
CA ARG A 36 -12.06 3.49 7.09
C ARG A 36 -11.11 2.48 6.47
N LEU A 37 -9.81 2.80 6.39
CA LEU A 37 -8.80 1.89 5.86
C LEU A 37 -8.69 0.61 6.71
N HIS A 38 -8.73 0.73 8.03
CA HIS A 38 -8.73 -0.43 8.93
C HIS A 38 -9.96 -1.33 8.70
N ASN A 39 -11.15 -0.75 8.60
CA ASN A 39 -12.38 -1.52 8.42
C ASN A 39 -12.42 -2.26 7.08
N THR A 40 -11.80 -1.72 6.03
CA THR A 40 -11.75 -2.37 4.72
C THR A 40 -10.64 -3.42 4.61
N PHE A 41 -9.43 -3.10 5.05
CA PHE A 41 -8.26 -3.97 4.82
C PHE A 41 -7.90 -4.84 6.03
N GLY A 42 -8.46 -4.56 7.21
CA GLY A 42 -8.20 -5.27 8.46
C GLY A 42 -6.72 -5.27 8.84
N GLU A 43 -6.21 -6.45 9.21
CA GLU A 43 -4.84 -6.62 9.66
C GLU A 43 -3.79 -6.27 8.59
N ARG A 44 -4.13 -6.37 7.29
CA ARG A 44 -3.25 -5.92 6.20
C ARG A 44 -2.92 -4.44 6.33
N PHE A 45 -3.91 -3.61 6.68
CA PHE A 45 -3.69 -2.20 6.93
C PHE A 45 -2.84 -1.97 8.17
N ASN A 46 -3.09 -2.66 9.28
CA ASN A 46 -2.27 -2.51 10.50
C ASN A 46 -0.79 -2.77 10.24
N LYS A 47 -0.48 -3.84 9.48
CA LYS A 47 0.91 -4.19 9.11
C LYS A 47 1.53 -3.12 8.20
N ALA A 48 0.79 -2.66 7.18
CA ALA A 48 1.26 -1.63 6.25
C ALA A 48 1.46 -0.28 6.94
N TRP A 49 0.49 0.15 7.74
CA TRP A 49 0.51 1.41 8.48
C TRP A 49 1.68 1.46 9.46
N LYS A 50 1.90 0.39 10.22
CA LYS A 50 3.08 0.26 11.07
C LYS A 50 4.38 0.35 10.27
N ALA A 51 4.47 -0.29 9.10
CA ALA A 51 5.67 -0.20 8.26
C ALA A 51 5.95 1.23 7.77
N VAL A 52 4.90 2.00 7.47
CA VAL A 52 5.04 3.42 7.10
C VAL A 52 5.50 4.25 8.30
N LEU A 53 4.84 4.10 9.46
CA LEU A 53 5.19 4.85 10.67
C LEU A 53 6.60 4.55 11.18
N ASP A 54 7.03 3.29 11.08
CA ASP A 54 8.39 2.86 11.46
C ASP A 54 9.47 3.30 10.45
N GLY A 55 9.11 3.99 9.36
CA GLY A 55 10.07 4.39 8.31
C GLY A 55 10.65 3.21 7.51
N ARG A 56 9.96 2.07 7.48
CA ARG A 56 10.43 0.83 6.84
C ARG A 56 10.12 0.73 5.35
N VAL A 57 9.51 1.75 4.75
CA VAL A 57 9.16 1.79 3.31
C VAL A 57 10.11 2.74 2.57
N LYS A 58 10.97 2.19 1.71
CA LYS A 58 12.01 2.92 0.97
C LYS A 58 11.71 2.95 -0.52
N ARG A 59 11.87 4.12 -1.15
CA ARG A 59 11.70 4.30 -2.61
C ARG A 59 13.05 4.44 -3.28
N TYR A 60 13.38 3.53 -4.19
CA TYR A 60 14.56 3.59 -5.03
C TYR A 60 14.19 3.98 -6.46
N ARG A 61 14.94 4.91 -7.04
CA ARG A 61 14.87 5.25 -8.46
C ARG A 61 16.21 4.91 -9.11
N PHE A 62 16.21 3.85 -9.91
CA PHE A 62 17.40 3.41 -10.64
C PHE A 62 17.72 4.35 -11.80
N LYS A 63 18.99 4.65 -12.00
CA LYS A 63 19.50 5.44 -13.13
C LYS A 63 20.33 4.55 -14.06
N PRO A 64 20.34 4.80 -15.38
CA PRO A 64 19.60 5.85 -16.08
C PRO A 64 18.12 5.53 -16.35
N SER A 65 17.69 4.28 -16.15
CA SER A 65 16.36 3.78 -16.58
C SER A 65 15.14 4.48 -15.96
N GLY A 66 15.30 5.16 -14.84
CA GLY A 66 14.20 5.77 -14.09
C GLY A 66 13.29 4.74 -13.40
N ARG A 67 13.62 3.45 -13.44
CA ARG A 67 12.81 2.38 -12.84
C ARG A 67 12.65 2.62 -11.33
N ILE A 68 11.40 2.61 -10.87
CA ILE A 68 11.08 2.75 -9.44
C ILE A 68 10.86 1.37 -8.85
N VAL A 69 11.52 1.13 -7.72
CA VAL A 69 11.38 -0.06 -6.90
C VAL A 69 11.14 0.39 -5.48
N TRP A 70 10.20 -0.26 -4.80
CA TRP A 70 9.97 -0.04 -3.38
C TRP A 70 10.55 -1.21 -2.60
N ILE A 71 11.16 -0.91 -1.46
CA ILE A 71 11.65 -1.92 -0.52
C ILE A 71 10.92 -1.72 0.81
N VAL A 72 10.28 -2.77 1.30
CA VAL A 72 9.67 -2.81 2.63
C VAL A 72 10.58 -3.62 3.53
N VAL A 73 11.22 -2.96 4.50
CA VAL A 73 12.11 -3.59 5.48
C VAL A 73 11.27 -4.44 6.43
N GLY A 74 11.47 -5.75 6.37
CA GLY A 74 10.83 -6.72 7.24
C GLY A 74 11.64 -7.02 8.50
N LYS A 75 11.13 -7.93 9.33
CA LYS A 75 11.86 -8.42 10.52
C LYS A 75 13.00 -9.37 10.16
N LYS A 76 12.81 -10.19 9.12
CA LYS A 76 13.75 -11.25 8.72
C LYS A 76 14.51 -10.90 7.44
N ARG A 77 13.86 -10.22 6.50
CA ARG A 77 14.42 -9.81 5.21
C ARG A 77 13.70 -8.58 4.68
N ASP A 78 14.31 -7.96 3.69
CA ASP A 78 13.72 -6.86 2.91
C ASP A 78 12.87 -7.43 1.78
N TYR A 79 11.70 -6.83 1.55
CA TYR A 79 10.75 -7.25 0.53
C TYR A 79 10.71 -6.26 -0.64
N LEU A 80 10.83 -6.80 -1.85
CA LEU A 80 10.72 -6.04 -3.09
C LEU A 80 9.24 -5.84 -3.44
N VAL A 81 8.86 -4.59 -3.71
CA VAL A 81 7.52 -4.25 -4.22
C VAL A 81 7.66 -3.50 -5.54
N MET A 82 7.02 -4.03 -6.58
CA MET A 82 7.00 -3.46 -7.93
C MET A 82 5.54 -3.19 -8.36
N PRO A 83 4.98 -2.02 -8.01
CA PRO A 83 3.57 -1.73 -8.26
C PRO A 83 3.16 -1.73 -9.74
N LYS A 84 4.11 -1.50 -10.66
CA LYS A 84 3.80 -1.48 -12.11
C LYS A 84 3.42 -2.85 -12.68
N VAL A 85 3.75 -3.93 -11.97
CA VAL A 85 3.53 -5.32 -12.40
C VAL A 85 2.88 -6.15 -11.29
N ASP A 86 2.23 -5.47 -10.33
CA ASP A 86 1.53 -6.08 -9.19
C ASP A 86 2.32 -7.18 -8.45
N PHE A 87 3.64 -6.98 -8.29
CA PHE A 87 4.53 -7.95 -7.66
C PHE A 87 4.96 -7.52 -6.26
N CYS A 88 4.88 -8.46 -5.33
CA CYS A 88 5.53 -8.44 -4.01
C CYS A 88 6.39 -9.69 -3.88
N SER A 89 7.61 -9.56 -3.35
CA SER A 89 8.45 -10.72 -3.00
C SER A 89 8.13 -11.33 -1.63
N CYS A 90 7.01 -10.93 -1.03
CA CYS A 90 6.49 -11.54 0.18
C CYS A 90 5.85 -12.89 -0.17
N ASP A 91 5.93 -13.83 0.78
CA ASP A 91 5.31 -15.15 0.65
C ASP A 91 3.81 -15.08 0.95
#